data_AF-U6F6N5-F1
#
_entry.id   AF-U6F6N5-F1
#
_cell.length_a   1.000
_cell.length_b   1.000
_cell.length_c   1.000
_cell.angle_alpha   90.00
_cell.angle_beta   90.00
_cell.angle_gamma   90.00
#
_symmetry.space_group_name_H-M   'P 1'
#
loop_
_entity.id
_entity.type
_entity.pdbx_description
1 polymer ?
#
loop_
_entity_poly.entity_id
_entity_poly.type
_entity_poly.pdbx_seq_one_letter_code
_entity_poly.pdbx_strand_id
1 'polypeptide(L)'
;MRKLFLLRGAPGSGKSSFIVRHHLMPYAISRDQIRLLLANLTVYYQEDADVLHQVIPRHVTVRTEQMVDHLVEHKMEHGETVIVDGTHIVPSAIEHFKPWVDKYHYECFVVDFMQHNTLENLLKRNQTRMHYDWVKPEVVKQMYRSYEAHPEVPYWAHKIIPNQMDHALSQRESNLDRYAHVIAVPDQVEEEDFPHVHISNFYFSFNEKFTEKYGTYRNVVSIAKTEDEAVKQFKLPYFVFKFHHKHFLISAYPIRNEMLDPIRKVKGVWTYSTGLYNVADFIKKFPENSKQHVHQFNLSKLDPTRLLHIW
;
A
#
# COMPACT_ATOMS: atom_id res chain seq x y z
N MET A 1 0.63 -6.22 -2.81
CA MET A 1 0.22 -6.02 -1.39
C MET A 1 0.96 -4.86 -0.74
N ARG A 2 2.26 -4.70 -0.98
CA ARG A 2 3.05 -3.55 -0.51
C ARG A 2 2.68 -2.29 -1.28
N LYS A 3 2.19 -1.27 -0.57
CA LYS A 3 1.66 -0.06 -1.19
C LYS A 3 2.26 1.17 -0.55
N LEU A 4 2.74 2.07 -1.39
CA LEU A 4 3.19 3.40 -1.03
C LEU A 4 2.18 4.39 -1.57
N PHE A 5 1.64 5.25 -0.71
CA PHE A 5 0.75 6.33 -1.10
C PHE A 5 1.44 7.68 -0.88
N LEU A 6 1.67 8.42 -1.96
CA LEU A 6 2.19 9.77 -1.91
C LEU A 6 1.03 10.75 -2.07
N LEU A 7 0.76 11.55 -1.04
CA LEU A 7 -0.30 12.55 -1.15
C LEU A 7 0.24 13.76 -1.92
N ARG A 8 -0.41 14.10 -3.05
CA ARG A 8 -0.03 15.23 -3.89
C ARG A 8 -1.02 16.37 -3.72
N GLY A 9 -0.53 17.52 -3.25
CA GLY A 9 -1.30 18.75 -3.29
C GLY A 9 -0.77 19.88 -2.44
N ALA A 10 -1.22 21.09 -2.76
CA ALA A 10 -0.82 22.31 -2.09
C ALA A 10 -1.41 22.43 -0.67
N PRO A 11 -0.89 23.32 0.17
CA PRO A 11 -1.59 23.78 1.37
C PRO A 11 -3.03 24.20 1.01
N GLY A 12 -4.00 23.63 1.72
CA GLY A 12 -5.44 23.87 1.53
C GLY A 12 -6.16 22.80 0.70
N SER A 13 -5.44 21.84 0.13
CA SER A 13 -6.02 20.85 -0.79
C SER A 13 -6.84 19.74 -0.11
N GLY A 14 -6.70 19.56 1.22
CA GLY A 14 -7.49 18.61 2.00
C GLY A 14 -6.78 17.31 2.40
N LYS A 15 -5.47 17.17 2.15
CA LYS A 15 -4.66 15.97 2.50
C LYS A 15 -4.81 15.54 3.96
N SER A 16 -4.48 16.42 4.90
CA SER A 16 -4.52 16.10 6.34
C SER A 16 -5.94 15.80 6.80
N SER A 17 -6.95 16.51 6.28
CA SER A 17 -8.36 16.21 6.54
C SER A 17 -8.76 14.83 6.02
N PHE A 18 -8.24 14.42 4.87
CA PHE A 18 -8.47 13.09 4.30
C PHE A 18 -7.86 12.00 5.20
N ILE A 19 -6.61 12.18 5.66
CA ILE A 19 -5.97 11.23 6.58
C ILE A 19 -6.81 11.02 7.84
N VAL A 20 -7.28 12.11 8.46
CA VAL A 20 -8.09 12.05 9.69
C VAL A 20 -9.43 11.37 9.44
N ARG A 21 -10.17 11.80 8.41
CA ARG A 21 -11.51 11.27 8.09
C ARG A 21 -11.52 9.79 7.73
N HIS A 22 -10.43 9.30 7.15
CA HIS A 22 -10.29 7.90 6.74
C HIS A 22 -9.50 7.05 7.75
N HIS A 23 -9.23 7.59 8.96
CA HIS A 23 -8.50 6.89 10.03
C HIS A 23 -7.10 6.39 9.61
N LEU A 24 -6.43 7.15 8.72
CA LEU A 24 -5.14 6.77 8.13
C LEU A 24 -3.93 7.26 8.94
N MET A 25 -4.17 7.97 10.05
CA MET A 25 -3.10 8.53 10.89
C MET A 25 -2.03 7.51 11.32
N PRO A 26 -2.35 6.25 11.69
CA PRO A 26 -1.33 5.28 12.09
C PRO A 26 -0.36 4.88 10.97
N TYR A 27 -0.75 5.11 9.71
CA TYR A 27 0.02 4.72 8.52
C TYR A 27 0.72 5.92 7.86
N ALA A 28 0.38 7.14 8.29
CA ALA A 28 0.81 8.37 7.66
C ALA A 28 2.09 8.94 8.29
N ILE A 29 3.07 9.24 7.45
CA ILE A 29 4.28 9.99 7.78
C ILE A 29 4.05 11.43 7.29
N SER A 30 3.78 12.34 8.22
CA SER A 30 3.55 13.76 7.90
C SER A 30 4.78 14.61 8.13
N ARG A 31 5.23 15.29 7.07
CA ARG A 31 6.34 16.25 7.13
C ARG A 31 6.08 17.37 8.14
N ASP A 32 4.85 17.85 8.22
CA ASP A 32 4.48 18.95 9.11
C ASP A 32 4.46 18.49 10.58
N GLN A 33 4.00 17.26 10.86
CA GLN A 33 4.12 16.68 12.21
C GLN A 33 5.58 16.47 12.62
N ILE A 34 6.44 15.99 11.73
CA ILE A 34 7.87 15.82 12.01
C ILE A 34 8.56 17.16 12.25
N ARG A 35 8.21 18.21 11.51
CA ARG A 35 8.72 19.57 11.78
C ARG A 35 8.38 20.01 13.20
N LEU A 36 7.16 19.75 13.65
CA LEU A 36 6.70 20.09 15.00
C LEU A 36 7.36 19.24 16.10
N LEU A 37 7.78 18.01 15.80
CA LEU A 37 8.61 17.21 16.71
C LEU A 37 10.05 17.75 16.81
N LEU A 38 10.59 18.28 15.71
CA LEU A 38 11.96 18.81 15.66
C LEU A 38 12.08 20.24 16.22
N ALA A 39 11.02 21.04 16.12
CA ALA A 39 11.01 22.42 16.56
C ALA A 39 9.59 22.91 16.88
N ASN A 40 9.48 23.82 17.85
CA ASN A 40 8.23 24.50 18.18
C ASN A 40 7.78 25.44 17.04
N LEU A 41 6.52 25.88 17.13
CA LEU A 41 5.99 26.93 16.28
C LEU A 41 6.89 28.18 16.30
N THR A 42 6.97 28.85 15.16
CA THR A 42 7.65 30.15 15.01
C THR A 42 6.63 31.22 14.65
N VAL A 43 7.01 32.50 14.77
CA VAL A 43 6.11 33.63 14.50
C VAL A 43 6.55 34.32 13.22
N TYR A 44 5.58 34.63 12.36
CA TYR A 44 5.76 35.39 11.14
C TYR A 44 4.91 36.66 11.19
N TYR A 45 5.52 37.82 10.97
CA TYR A 45 4.81 39.09 10.84
C TYR A 45 4.46 39.34 9.37
N GLN A 46 3.17 39.55 9.09
CA GLN A 46 2.67 39.93 7.78
C GLN A 46 2.49 41.46 7.73
N GLU A 47 3.47 42.15 7.13
CA GLU A 47 3.53 43.62 7.08
C GLU A 47 2.25 44.26 6.49
N ASP A 48 1.79 43.80 5.33
CA ASP A 48 0.63 44.38 4.63
C ASP A 48 -0.70 44.30 5.42
N ALA A 49 -0.81 43.33 6.32
CA ALA A 49 -2.02 43.09 7.10
C ALA A 49 -1.87 43.50 8.57
N ASP A 50 -0.67 43.88 8.99
CA ASP A 50 -0.30 44.15 10.39
C ASP A 50 -0.72 43.03 11.36
N VAL A 51 -0.41 41.76 11.01
CA VAL A 51 -0.82 40.57 11.79
C VAL A 51 0.36 39.63 12.05
N LEU A 52 0.40 39.06 13.26
CA LEU A 52 1.30 37.96 13.62
C LEU A 52 0.63 36.61 13.38
N HIS A 53 1.33 35.72 12.69
CA HIS A 53 0.94 34.33 12.48
C HIS A 53 1.90 33.42 13.24
N GLN A 54 1.37 32.51 14.07
CA GLN A 54 2.15 31.34 14.48
C GLN A 54 2.16 30.36 13.29
N VAL A 55 3.31 29.79 12.93
CA VAL A 55 3.47 28.92 11.76
C VAL A 55 4.47 27.80 12.04
N ILE A 56 4.37 26.72 11.25
CA ILE A 56 5.32 25.61 11.30
C ILE A 56 6.70 26.06 10.80
N PRO A 57 7.79 25.82 11.56
CA PRO A 57 9.12 26.28 11.21
C PRO A 57 9.67 25.58 9.96
N ARG A 58 10.36 26.35 9.11
CA ARG A 58 11.01 25.82 7.89
C ARG A 58 12.53 25.62 8.03
N HIS A 59 13.16 26.15 9.07
CA HIS A 59 14.61 26.04 9.27
C HIS A 59 15.10 24.60 9.53
N VAL A 60 14.22 23.69 9.98
CA VAL A 60 14.52 22.27 10.21
C VAL A 60 14.31 21.37 8.99
N THR A 61 14.05 21.93 7.80
CA THR A 61 13.64 21.16 6.61
C THR A 61 14.60 20.03 6.26
N VAL A 62 15.92 20.24 6.29
CA VAL A 62 16.89 19.18 5.98
C VAL A 62 16.76 17.98 6.93
N ARG A 63 16.66 18.25 8.25
CA ARG A 63 16.45 17.19 9.26
C ARG A 63 15.09 16.53 9.11
N THR A 64 14.05 17.28 8.73
CA THR A 64 12.72 16.72 8.45
C THR A 64 12.78 15.72 7.30
N GLU A 65 13.38 16.06 6.16
CA GLU A 65 13.44 15.14 5.02
C GLU A 65 14.27 13.89 5.36
N GLN A 66 15.42 14.04 6.06
CA GLN A 66 16.19 12.89 6.55
C GLN A 66 15.36 11.95 7.44
N MET A 67 14.53 12.49 8.33
CA MET A 67 13.66 11.70 9.19
C MET A 67 12.53 11.02 8.40
N VAL A 68 11.92 11.73 7.44
CA VAL A 68 10.90 11.16 6.55
C VAL A 68 11.48 9.98 5.78
N ASP A 69 12.66 10.17 5.17
CA ASP A 69 13.34 9.13 4.39
C ASP A 69 13.62 7.89 5.25
N HIS A 70 14.15 8.08 6.47
CA HIS A 70 14.39 6.97 7.41
C HIS A 70 13.10 6.24 7.79
N LEU A 71 12.03 6.97 8.11
CA LEU A 71 10.76 6.37 8.51
C LEU A 71 10.11 5.61 7.36
N VAL A 72 10.20 6.15 6.14
CA VAL A 72 9.69 5.49 4.92
C VAL A 72 10.46 4.21 4.66
N GLU A 73 11.80 4.28 4.60
CA GLU A 73 12.63 3.09 4.36
C GLU A 73 12.41 2.02 5.42
N HIS A 74 12.38 2.40 6.71
CA HIS A 74 12.13 1.46 7.81
C HIS A 74 10.79 0.74 7.65
N LYS A 75 9.70 1.47 7.38
CA LYS A 75 8.39 0.83 7.16
C LYS A 75 8.38 -0.06 5.91
N MET A 76 9.06 0.36 4.85
CA MET A 76 9.14 -0.41 3.60
C MET A 76 9.92 -1.72 3.77
N GLU A 77 11.01 -1.69 4.52
CA GLU A 77 11.80 -2.87 4.88
C GLU A 77 10.94 -3.92 5.62
N HIS A 78 10.01 -3.48 6.45
CA HIS A 78 9.10 -4.34 7.21
C HIS A 78 7.81 -4.71 6.45
N GLY A 79 7.67 -4.34 5.17
CA GLY A 79 6.50 -4.69 4.37
C GLY A 79 5.22 -3.96 4.77
N GLU A 80 5.31 -2.87 5.52
CA GLU A 80 4.15 -2.07 5.93
C GLU A 80 3.62 -1.21 4.79
N THR A 81 2.32 -0.95 4.78
CA THR A 81 1.76 0.10 3.92
C THR A 81 2.17 1.47 4.43
N VAL A 82 2.66 2.31 3.53
CA VAL A 82 3.22 3.63 3.85
C VAL A 82 2.39 4.71 3.18
N ILE A 83 1.99 5.72 3.94
CA ILE A 83 1.36 6.93 3.40
C ILE A 83 2.26 8.10 3.73
N VAL A 84 2.73 8.86 2.72
CA VAL A 84 3.56 10.04 2.93
C VAL A 84 2.71 11.29 2.71
N ASP A 85 2.43 11.99 3.80
CA ASP A 85 1.76 13.29 3.77
C ASP A 85 2.80 14.38 3.48
N GLY A 86 2.84 14.73 2.20
CA GLY A 86 3.69 15.78 1.65
C GLY A 86 2.96 16.56 0.59
N THR A 87 3.67 17.47 -0.08
CA THR A 87 3.09 18.22 -1.20
C THR A 87 3.23 17.49 -2.52
N HIS A 88 4.36 16.80 -2.75
CA HIS A 88 4.67 16.00 -3.95
C HIS A 88 4.20 16.65 -5.27
N ILE A 89 4.34 17.98 -5.38
CA ILE A 89 3.73 18.79 -6.43
C ILE A 89 4.34 18.51 -7.79
N VAL A 90 5.66 18.35 -7.84
CA VAL A 90 6.44 18.14 -9.05
C VAL A 90 6.90 16.67 -9.16
N PRO A 91 7.09 16.14 -10.39
CA PRO A 91 7.52 14.76 -10.59
C PRO A 91 8.82 14.40 -9.89
N SER A 92 9.80 15.32 -9.81
CA SER A 92 11.07 15.07 -9.12
C SER A 92 10.91 14.73 -7.64
N ALA A 93 9.89 15.29 -6.98
CA ALA A 93 9.56 14.96 -5.59
C ALA A 93 8.96 13.55 -5.44
N ILE A 94 8.42 12.98 -6.51
CA ILE A 94 7.93 11.60 -6.56
C ILE A 94 9.09 10.65 -6.90
N GLU A 95 9.94 11.05 -7.85
CA GLU A 95 11.14 10.28 -8.25
C GLU A 95 12.11 9.99 -7.12
N HIS A 96 12.15 10.88 -6.12
CA HIS A 96 12.89 10.66 -4.87
C HIS A 96 12.64 9.29 -4.23
N PHE A 97 11.41 8.76 -4.31
CA PHE A 97 11.03 7.49 -3.69
C PHE A 97 11.36 6.25 -4.52
N LYS A 98 11.73 6.42 -5.80
CA LYS A 98 11.95 5.31 -6.74
C LYS A 98 12.96 4.26 -6.23
N PRO A 99 14.12 4.64 -5.65
CA PRO A 99 15.09 3.66 -5.19
C PRO A 99 14.53 2.67 -4.16
N TRP A 100 13.73 3.14 -3.20
CA TRP A 100 13.10 2.27 -2.20
C TRP A 100 11.94 1.46 -2.80
N VAL A 101 11.19 2.05 -3.72
CA VAL A 101 10.10 1.35 -4.42
C VAL A 101 10.64 0.14 -5.17
N ASP A 102 11.74 0.31 -5.90
CA ASP A 102 12.40 -0.77 -6.62
C ASP A 102 13.05 -1.78 -5.65
N LYS A 103 13.76 -1.31 -4.62
CA LYS A 103 14.45 -2.15 -3.61
C LYS A 103 13.50 -3.07 -2.83
N TYR A 104 12.33 -2.57 -2.45
CA TYR A 104 11.40 -3.30 -1.57
C TYR A 104 10.13 -3.80 -2.29
N HIS A 105 10.08 -3.69 -3.63
CA HIS A 105 8.98 -4.13 -4.48
C HIS A 105 7.61 -3.55 -4.08
N TYR A 106 7.55 -2.23 -3.94
CA TYR A 106 6.31 -1.51 -3.64
C TYR A 106 5.57 -1.10 -4.90
N GLU A 107 4.24 -1.05 -4.82
CA GLU A 107 3.40 -0.35 -5.80
C GLU A 107 3.17 1.08 -5.30
N CYS A 108 3.48 2.08 -6.12
CA CYS A 108 3.36 3.49 -5.75
C CYS A 108 2.10 4.11 -6.33
N PHE A 109 1.29 4.73 -5.47
CA PHE A 109 0.09 5.47 -5.80
C PHE A 109 0.26 6.94 -5.42
N VAL A 110 0.07 7.83 -6.39
CA VAL A 110 0.04 9.27 -6.18
C VAL A 110 -1.42 9.70 -6.05
N VAL A 111 -1.84 10.06 -4.83
CA VAL A 111 -3.20 10.53 -4.54
C VAL A 111 -3.26 12.03 -4.82
N ASP A 112 -3.86 12.41 -5.95
CA ASP A 112 -3.91 13.78 -6.43
C ASP A 112 -5.11 14.55 -5.83
N PHE A 113 -4.81 15.49 -4.94
CA PHE A 113 -5.78 16.41 -4.36
C PHE A 113 -5.90 17.72 -5.13
N MET A 114 -5.12 17.96 -6.18
CA MET A 114 -5.13 19.22 -6.93
C MET A 114 -6.13 19.21 -8.09
N GLN A 115 -6.41 18.05 -8.68
CA GLN A 115 -7.24 17.91 -9.89
C GLN A 115 -8.60 18.64 -9.81
N HIS A 116 -9.20 18.75 -8.62
CA HIS A 116 -10.49 19.40 -8.41
C HIS A 116 -10.42 20.67 -7.54
N ASN A 117 -9.22 21.20 -7.29
CA ASN A 117 -9.03 22.42 -6.52
C ASN A 117 -8.58 23.58 -7.42
N THR A 118 -9.22 24.73 -7.27
CA THR A 118 -8.82 25.99 -7.91
C THR A 118 -7.87 26.77 -7.00
N LEU A 119 -7.03 27.63 -7.57
CA LEU A 119 -6.16 28.51 -6.79
C LEU A 119 -6.96 29.36 -5.79
N GLU A 120 -8.09 29.92 -6.22
CA GLU A 120 -8.98 30.70 -5.35
C GLU A 120 -9.46 29.89 -4.14
N ASN A 121 -9.94 28.66 -4.36
CA ASN A 121 -10.40 27.78 -3.27
C ASN A 121 -9.25 27.42 -2.31
N LEU A 122 -8.05 27.18 -2.82
CA LEU A 122 -6.88 26.90 -1.99
C LEU A 122 -6.51 28.11 -1.13
N LEU A 123 -6.50 29.32 -1.72
CA LEU A 123 -6.21 30.57 -1.01
C LEU A 123 -7.26 30.88 0.06
N LYS A 124 -8.55 30.75 -0.28
CA LYS A 124 -9.66 30.93 0.66
C LYS A 124 -9.54 29.98 1.85
N ARG A 125 -9.27 28.69 1.59
CA ARG A 125 -9.05 27.71 2.66
C ARG A 125 -7.80 28.02 3.47
N ASN A 126 -6.73 28.48 2.82
CA ASN A 126 -5.49 28.82 3.49
C ASN A 126 -5.66 29.99 4.48
N GLN A 127 -6.52 30.96 4.17
CA GLN A 127 -6.87 32.07 5.06
C GLN A 127 -7.64 31.60 6.31
N THR A 128 -8.50 30.59 6.19
CA THR A 128 -9.36 30.10 7.28
C THR A 128 -8.80 28.88 8.01
N ARG A 129 -7.51 28.55 7.83
CA ARG A 129 -6.87 27.38 8.47
C ARG A 129 -6.70 27.59 9.98
N MET A 130 -6.68 26.49 10.74
CA MET A 130 -6.22 26.51 12.13
C MET A 130 -4.83 27.17 12.20
N HIS A 131 -4.64 28.06 13.18
CA HIS A 131 -3.65 29.15 13.11
C HIS A 131 -2.27 28.76 12.55
N TYR A 132 -1.70 27.63 12.96
CA TYR A 132 -0.33 27.27 12.56
C TYR A 132 -0.17 26.57 11.20
N ASP A 133 -1.26 26.10 10.59
CA ASP A 133 -1.22 25.48 9.26
C ASP A 133 -1.25 26.51 8.11
N TRP A 134 -1.34 27.80 8.47
CA TRP A 134 -1.28 28.89 7.52
C TRP A 134 0.11 28.97 6.86
N VAL A 135 0.11 29.23 5.56
CA VAL A 135 1.32 29.56 4.81
C VAL A 135 1.12 30.86 4.03
N LYS A 136 2.20 31.52 3.63
CA LYS A 136 2.10 32.71 2.78
C LYS A 136 1.32 32.39 1.49
N PRO A 137 0.37 33.22 1.05
CA PRO A 137 -0.39 33.03 -0.20
C PRO A 137 0.50 32.75 -1.42
N GLU A 138 1.67 33.35 -1.47
CA GLU A 138 2.68 33.26 -2.54
C GLU A 138 3.22 31.83 -2.66
N VAL A 139 3.35 31.12 -1.54
CA VAL A 139 3.74 29.69 -1.52
C VAL A 139 2.64 28.84 -2.16
N VAL A 140 1.37 29.12 -1.88
CA VAL A 140 0.23 28.41 -2.49
C VAL A 140 0.17 28.69 -3.98
N LYS A 141 0.31 29.96 -4.39
CA LYS A 141 0.35 30.38 -5.80
C LYS A 141 1.51 29.69 -6.55
N GLN A 142 2.70 29.65 -5.95
CA GLN A 142 3.86 28.99 -6.55
C GLN A 142 3.62 27.48 -6.72
N MET A 143 3.14 26.79 -5.67
CA MET A 143 2.83 25.36 -5.76
C MET A 143 1.74 25.06 -6.79
N TYR A 144 0.72 25.92 -6.91
CA TYR A 144 -0.32 25.77 -7.93
C TYR A 144 0.26 25.90 -9.34
N ARG A 145 1.04 26.95 -9.61
CA ARG A 145 1.72 27.14 -10.90
C ARG A 145 2.67 25.98 -11.23
N SER A 146 3.43 25.50 -10.25
CA SER A 146 4.31 24.34 -10.42
C SER A 146 3.53 23.08 -10.76
N TYR A 147 2.35 22.87 -10.15
CA TYR A 147 1.46 21.76 -10.48
C TYR A 147 0.91 21.86 -11.90
N GLU A 148 0.42 23.04 -12.30
CA GLU A 148 -0.10 23.27 -13.66
C GLU A 148 0.97 23.08 -14.74
N ALA A 149 2.21 23.46 -14.44
CA ALA A 149 3.33 23.27 -15.35
C ALA A 149 3.82 21.82 -15.45
N HIS A 150 3.54 20.99 -14.43
CA HIS A 150 4.01 19.59 -14.37
C HIS A 150 2.90 18.64 -13.89
N PRO A 151 1.75 18.53 -14.57
CA PRO A 151 0.60 17.75 -14.11
C PRO A 151 0.83 16.23 -14.13
N GLU A 152 1.86 15.79 -14.83
CA GLU A 152 2.28 14.40 -14.97
C GLU A 152 2.72 13.78 -13.65
N VAL A 153 2.75 12.46 -13.63
CA VAL A 153 3.42 11.65 -12.62
C VAL A 153 4.39 10.72 -13.34
N PRO A 154 5.46 10.25 -12.68
CA PRO A 154 6.33 9.24 -13.26
C PRO A 154 5.57 8.00 -13.77
N TYR A 155 6.05 7.41 -14.87
CA TYR A 155 5.37 6.27 -15.53
C TYR A 155 5.24 5.02 -14.65
N TRP A 156 6.12 4.88 -13.65
CA TRP A 156 6.14 3.76 -12.71
C TRP A 156 5.18 3.95 -11.52
N ALA A 157 4.55 5.13 -11.41
CA ALA A 157 3.60 5.45 -10.35
C ALA A 157 2.17 5.57 -10.90
N HIS A 158 1.19 5.12 -10.10
CA HIS A 158 -0.22 5.18 -10.44
C HIS A 158 -0.85 6.48 -9.93
N LYS A 159 -1.30 7.35 -10.83
CA LYS A 159 -2.10 8.52 -10.45
C LYS A 159 -3.52 8.10 -10.10
N ILE A 160 -3.99 8.45 -8.90
CA ILE A 160 -5.37 8.23 -8.45
C ILE A 160 -5.93 9.48 -7.78
N ILE A 161 -7.25 9.57 -7.68
CA ILE A 161 -7.94 10.58 -6.87
C ILE A 161 -8.37 10.01 -5.51
N PRO A 162 -8.68 10.84 -4.49
CA PRO A 162 -8.91 10.37 -3.13
C PRO A 162 -9.98 9.28 -2.98
N ASN A 163 -11.07 9.33 -3.76
CA ASN A 163 -12.15 8.33 -3.70
C ASN A 163 -11.77 6.97 -4.32
N GLN A 164 -10.62 6.87 -4.99
CA GLN A 164 -10.09 5.62 -5.55
C GLN A 164 -9.15 4.90 -4.57
N MET A 165 -8.81 5.51 -3.44
CA MET A 165 -7.85 4.93 -2.50
C MET A 165 -8.32 3.60 -1.90
N ASP A 166 -9.62 3.44 -1.61
CA ASP A 166 -10.17 2.16 -1.15
C ASP A 166 -9.92 1.03 -2.16
N HIS A 167 -10.11 1.32 -3.44
CA HIS A 167 -9.83 0.36 -4.51
C HIS A 167 -8.32 0.08 -4.60
N ALA A 168 -7.49 1.11 -4.49
CA ALA A 168 -6.04 0.98 -4.48
C ALA A 168 -5.55 0.20 -3.26
N LEU A 169 -6.20 0.26 -2.09
CA LEU A 169 -5.90 -0.53 -0.90
C LEU A 169 -6.41 -1.98 -1.01
N SER A 170 -7.45 -2.22 -1.80
CA SER A 170 -8.02 -3.55 -1.97
C SER A 170 -7.10 -4.52 -2.74
N GLN A 171 -7.24 -5.81 -2.48
CA GLN A 171 -6.68 -6.90 -3.28
C GLN A 171 -7.82 -7.53 -4.09
N ARG A 172 -7.63 -7.69 -5.39
CA ARG A 172 -8.61 -8.35 -6.28
C ARG A 172 -8.33 -9.84 -6.34
N GLU A 173 -9.37 -10.66 -6.41
CA GLU A 173 -9.21 -12.07 -6.75
C GLU A 173 -8.69 -12.25 -8.18
N SER A 174 -7.92 -13.31 -8.38
CA SER A 174 -7.48 -13.73 -9.71
C SER A 174 -8.40 -14.83 -10.25
N ASN A 175 -8.78 -14.76 -11.52
CA ASN A 175 -9.60 -15.80 -12.14
C ASN A 175 -8.71 -16.92 -12.71
N LEU A 176 -8.81 -18.11 -12.12
CA LEU A 176 -8.10 -19.32 -12.53
C LEU A 176 -9.01 -20.31 -13.29
N ASP A 177 -10.27 -19.96 -13.59
CA ASP A 177 -11.23 -20.83 -14.33
C ASP A 177 -10.69 -21.32 -15.69
N ARG A 178 -9.66 -20.69 -16.24
CA ARG A 178 -9.01 -21.09 -17.52
C ARG A 178 -8.09 -22.31 -17.39
N TYR A 179 -7.66 -22.66 -16.18
CA TYR A 179 -6.76 -23.78 -15.94
C TYR A 179 -7.59 -25.07 -15.78
N ALA A 180 -7.02 -26.21 -16.16
CA ALA A 180 -7.65 -27.51 -16.00
C ALA A 180 -7.62 -27.96 -14.53
N HIS A 181 -6.49 -27.70 -13.85
CA HIS A 181 -6.29 -28.05 -12.44
C HIS A 181 -5.59 -26.92 -11.70
N VAL A 182 -5.94 -26.76 -10.42
CA VAL A 182 -5.21 -25.93 -9.45
C VAL A 182 -4.66 -26.87 -8.38
N ILE A 183 -3.34 -26.87 -8.20
CA ILE A 183 -2.62 -27.82 -7.35
C ILE A 183 -1.82 -27.03 -6.31
N ALA A 184 -1.90 -27.38 -5.04
CA ALA A 184 -0.95 -26.91 -4.05
C ALA A 184 0.10 -27.99 -3.77
N VAL A 185 1.36 -27.58 -3.69
CA VAL A 185 2.53 -28.41 -3.35
C VAL A 185 2.97 -28.02 -1.93
N PRO A 186 2.60 -28.83 -0.91
CA PRO A 186 3.04 -28.60 0.47
C PRO A 186 4.55 -28.72 0.67
N ASP A 187 5.02 -28.27 1.82
CA ASP A 187 6.44 -28.04 2.10
C ASP A 187 7.27 -29.31 2.34
N GLN A 188 6.64 -30.45 2.64
CA GLN A 188 7.31 -31.74 2.88
C GLN A 188 7.04 -32.78 1.78
N VAL A 189 6.50 -32.35 0.62
CA VAL A 189 6.45 -33.21 -0.56
C VAL A 189 7.89 -33.46 -1.05
N GLU A 190 8.25 -34.73 -1.23
CA GLU A 190 9.55 -35.12 -1.75
C GLU A 190 9.67 -34.80 -3.25
N GLU A 191 10.89 -34.57 -3.72
CA GLU A 191 11.12 -34.14 -5.11
C GLU A 191 10.67 -35.17 -6.16
N GLU A 192 10.72 -36.45 -5.79
CA GLU A 192 10.27 -37.58 -6.62
C GLU A 192 8.75 -37.55 -6.85
N ASP A 193 8.00 -36.97 -5.90
CA ASP A 193 6.54 -36.84 -5.93
C ASP A 193 6.08 -35.48 -6.46
N PHE A 194 7.00 -34.63 -6.94
CA PHE A 194 6.62 -33.36 -7.54
C PHE A 194 5.75 -33.55 -8.78
N PRO A 195 4.68 -32.74 -8.95
CA PRO A 195 3.87 -32.83 -10.13
C PRO A 195 4.67 -32.39 -11.35
N HIS A 196 4.44 -33.05 -12.49
CA HIS A 196 4.92 -32.55 -13.77
C HIS A 196 4.25 -31.21 -14.07
N VAL A 197 5.04 -30.14 -14.12
CA VAL A 197 4.53 -28.78 -14.36
C VAL A 197 4.08 -28.66 -15.81
N HIS A 198 2.79 -28.39 -15.99
CA HIS A 198 2.17 -28.23 -17.29
C HIS A 198 1.43 -26.89 -17.39
N ILE A 199 1.49 -26.24 -18.55
CA ILE A 199 0.93 -24.90 -18.78
C ILE A 199 -0.59 -24.80 -18.61
N SER A 200 -1.30 -25.94 -18.72
CA SER A 200 -2.75 -26.02 -18.51
C SER A 200 -3.15 -25.99 -17.03
N ASN A 201 -2.20 -26.12 -16.11
CA ASN A 201 -2.45 -26.20 -14.67
C ASN A 201 -1.87 -24.99 -13.96
N PHE A 202 -2.37 -24.70 -12.76
CA PHE A 202 -1.85 -23.66 -11.90
C PHE A 202 -1.34 -24.29 -10.59
N TYR A 203 -0.20 -23.82 -10.09
CA TYR A 203 0.48 -24.41 -8.95
C TYR A 203 0.72 -23.35 -7.86
N PHE A 204 0.28 -23.65 -6.65
CA PHE A 204 0.70 -22.95 -5.45
C PHE A 204 1.82 -23.75 -4.79
N SER A 205 2.96 -23.13 -4.50
CA SER A 205 4.08 -23.82 -3.88
C SER A 205 4.35 -23.28 -2.48
N PHE A 206 4.37 -24.18 -1.51
CA PHE A 206 4.95 -23.95 -0.17
C PHE A 206 6.33 -24.62 -0.04
N ASN A 207 6.78 -25.30 -1.09
CA ASN A 207 8.01 -26.10 -1.12
C ASN A 207 9.14 -25.32 -1.79
N GLU A 208 10.27 -25.18 -1.10
CA GLU A 208 11.40 -24.40 -1.59
C GLU A 208 12.08 -25.07 -2.77
N LYS A 209 12.33 -26.38 -2.71
CA LYS A 209 12.91 -27.15 -3.80
C LYS A 209 12.05 -27.11 -5.06
N PHE A 210 10.72 -27.20 -4.92
CA PHE A 210 9.80 -27.05 -6.05
C PHE A 210 9.87 -25.63 -6.63
N THR A 211 9.92 -24.62 -5.75
CA THR A 211 10.03 -23.20 -6.15
C THR A 211 11.37 -22.93 -6.86
N GLU A 212 12.48 -23.49 -6.40
CA GLU A 212 13.79 -23.37 -7.06
C GLU A 212 13.77 -23.97 -8.47
N LYS A 213 13.09 -25.10 -8.65
CA LYS A 213 13.02 -25.81 -9.94
C LYS A 213 12.03 -25.17 -10.93
N TYR A 214 10.89 -24.65 -10.45
CA TYR A 214 9.77 -24.24 -11.31
C TYR A 214 9.20 -22.84 -11.02
N GLY A 215 9.76 -22.08 -10.08
CA GLY A 215 9.22 -20.78 -9.67
C GLY A 215 9.28 -19.69 -10.75
N THR A 216 10.06 -19.89 -11.81
CA THR A 216 10.12 -18.97 -12.97
C THR A 216 8.93 -19.11 -13.91
N TYR A 217 8.14 -20.19 -13.79
CA TYR A 217 6.96 -20.43 -14.61
C TYR A 217 5.80 -19.55 -14.15
N ARG A 218 5.13 -18.86 -15.08
CA ARG A 218 4.04 -17.91 -14.79
C ARG A 218 2.82 -18.52 -14.07
N ASN A 219 2.65 -19.83 -14.18
CA ASN A 219 1.58 -20.59 -13.55
C ASN A 219 2.02 -21.26 -12.23
N VAL A 220 3.20 -20.92 -11.71
CA VAL A 220 3.69 -21.34 -10.39
C VAL A 220 3.79 -20.10 -9.51
N VAL A 221 3.12 -20.12 -8.37
CA VAL A 221 3.14 -19.03 -7.39
C VAL A 221 3.56 -19.58 -6.05
N SER A 222 4.63 -19.03 -5.49
CA SER A 222 5.10 -19.38 -4.15
C SER A 222 4.35 -18.59 -3.08
N ILE A 223 3.87 -19.31 -2.07
CA ILE A 223 3.17 -18.74 -0.91
C ILE A 223 4.11 -18.80 0.29
N ALA A 224 4.26 -17.67 0.98
CA ALA A 224 5.10 -17.58 2.17
C ALA A 224 4.56 -18.43 3.32
N LYS A 225 5.47 -19.09 4.03
CA LYS A 225 5.20 -19.84 5.26
C LYS A 225 5.66 -19.11 6.51
N THR A 226 6.67 -18.26 6.36
CA THR A 226 7.33 -17.53 7.44
C THR A 226 7.30 -16.04 7.17
N GLU A 227 7.50 -15.25 8.23
CA GLU A 227 7.63 -13.80 8.10
C GLU A 227 8.81 -13.42 7.20
N ASP A 228 9.95 -14.10 7.33
CA ASP A 228 11.13 -13.84 6.49
C ASP A 228 10.85 -14.07 5.01
N GLU A 229 10.15 -15.17 4.68
CA GLU A 229 9.70 -15.45 3.32
C GLU A 229 8.78 -14.35 2.76
N ALA A 230 7.84 -13.87 3.57
CA ALA A 230 6.88 -12.86 3.13
C ALA A 230 7.51 -11.46 3.04
N VAL A 231 8.37 -11.11 4.00
CA VAL A 231 8.93 -9.78 4.19
C VAL A 231 10.23 -9.58 3.43
N LYS A 232 11.18 -10.51 3.50
CA LYS A 232 12.52 -10.35 2.89
C LYS A 232 12.65 -11.03 1.53
N GLN A 233 11.94 -12.15 1.32
CA GLN A 233 11.96 -12.88 0.05
C GLN A 233 10.79 -12.50 -0.86
N PHE A 234 9.92 -11.58 -0.42
CA PHE A 234 8.80 -11.04 -1.18
C PHE A 234 7.79 -12.08 -1.69
N LYS A 235 7.73 -13.27 -1.08
CA LYS A 235 6.72 -14.29 -1.40
C LYS A 235 5.34 -13.78 -0.96
N LEU A 236 4.29 -14.21 -1.66
CA LEU A 236 2.93 -13.79 -1.33
C LEU A 236 2.49 -14.45 -0.02
N PRO A 237 2.06 -13.71 1.02
CA PRO A 237 1.53 -14.34 2.23
C PRO A 237 0.22 -15.11 2.02
N TYR A 238 -0.55 -14.71 1.00
CA TYR A 238 -1.76 -15.40 0.61
C TYR A 238 -2.10 -15.10 -0.86
N PHE A 239 -3.01 -15.89 -1.42
CA PHE A 239 -3.55 -15.68 -2.75
C PHE A 239 -5.06 -15.92 -2.77
N VAL A 240 -5.81 -14.98 -3.32
CA VAL A 240 -7.27 -15.06 -3.49
C VAL A 240 -7.61 -15.32 -4.94
N PHE A 241 -8.45 -16.32 -5.18
CA PHE A 241 -8.73 -16.79 -6.53
C PHE A 241 -10.12 -17.37 -6.72
N LYS A 242 -10.55 -17.32 -7.98
CA LYS A 242 -11.77 -17.99 -8.45
C LYS A 242 -11.38 -19.23 -9.26
N PHE A 243 -11.99 -20.37 -8.96
CA PHE A 243 -11.84 -21.61 -9.71
C PHE A 243 -13.15 -22.41 -9.71
N HIS A 244 -13.54 -23.00 -10.85
CA HIS A 244 -14.85 -23.61 -11.05
C HIS A 244 -16.03 -22.77 -10.53
N HIS A 245 -15.95 -21.45 -10.74
CA HIS A 245 -16.97 -20.49 -10.28
C HIS A 245 -17.15 -20.37 -8.76
N LYS A 246 -16.25 -20.97 -7.99
CA LYS A 246 -16.14 -20.81 -6.54
C LYS A 246 -14.96 -19.90 -6.20
N HIS A 247 -14.99 -19.35 -4.99
CA HIS A 247 -14.04 -18.35 -4.52
C HIS A 247 -13.26 -18.92 -3.34
N PHE A 248 -11.95 -18.84 -3.44
CA PHE A 248 -11.01 -19.47 -2.52
C PHE A 248 -9.92 -18.50 -2.11
N LEU A 249 -9.34 -18.78 -0.95
CA LEU A 249 -8.11 -18.17 -0.46
C LEU A 249 -7.13 -19.28 -0.11
N ILE A 250 -5.86 -19.12 -0.47
CA ILE A 250 -4.78 -20.01 -0.04
C ILE A 250 -3.71 -19.23 0.72
N SER A 251 -3.25 -19.78 1.84
CA SER A 251 -2.25 -19.17 2.72
C SER A 251 -1.54 -20.25 3.57
N ALA A 252 -0.52 -19.87 4.34
CA ALA A 252 0.09 -20.80 5.29
C ALA A 252 -0.80 -21.09 6.51
N TYR A 253 -1.44 -20.05 7.06
CA TYR A 253 -2.32 -20.14 8.24
C TYR A 253 -3.69 -19.52 7.96
N PRO A 254 -4.75 -19.93 8.68
CA PRO A 254 -6.08 -19.33 8.55
C PRO A 254 -6.05 -17.81 8.77
N ILE A 255 -6.60 -17.06 7.83
CA ILE A 255 -6.71 -15.60 7.91
C ILE A 255 -8.06 -15.24 8.53
N ARG A 256 -8.04 -14.29 9.47
CA ARG A 256 -9.25 -13.82 10.17
C ARG A 256 -10.15 -12.98 9.25
N ASN A 257 -11.46 -13.01 9.50
CA ASN A 257 -12.43 -12.29 8.64
C ASN A 257 -12.18 -10.78 8.71
N GLU A 258 -11.84 -10.28 9.89
CA GLU A 258 -11.51 -8.87 10.15
C GLU A 258 -10.37 -8.38 9.26
N MET A 259 -9.46 -9.27 8.84
CA MET A 259 -8.33 -8.94 7.97
C MET A 259 -8.67 -8.94 6.48
N LEU A 260 -9.81 -9.54 6.10
CA LEU A 260 -10.29 -9.65 4.72
C LEU A 260 -11.41 -8.65 4.43
N ASP A 261 -12.12 -8.20 5.47
CA ASP A 261 -13.29 -7.34 5.39
C ASP A 261 -12.93 -5.85 5.20
N PRO A 262 -13.81 -5.06 4.57
CA PRO A 262 -15.00 -5.53 3.85
C PRO A 262 -14.63 -6.24 2.54
N ILE A 263 -15.31 -7.36 2.28
CA ILE A 263 -15.28 -8.04 0.99
C ILE A 263 -16.38 -7.43 0.11
N ARG A 264 -16.01 -6.94 -1.08
CA ARG A 264 -16.95 -6.31 -2.03
C ARG A 264 -16.87 -7.01 -3.38
N LYS A 265 -17.96 -6.97 -4.15
CA LYS A 265 -17.99 -7.47 -5.53
C LYS A 265 -18.09 -6.30 -6.50
N VAL A 266 -17.03 -6.08 -7.28
CA VAL A 266 -16.92 -4.96 -8.23
C VAL A 266 -16.83 -5.54 -9.64
N LYS A 267 -17.82 -5.25 -10.49
CA LYS A 267 -17.90 -5.75 -11.88
C LYS A 267 -17.69 -7.27 -11.99
N GLY A 268 -18.29 -8.02 -11.06
CA GLY A 268 -18.22 -9.49 -11.04
C GLY A 268 -16.98 -10.10 -10.36
N VAL A 269 -16.03 -9.28 -9.92
CA VAL A 269 -14.77 -9.71 -9.27
C VAL A 269 -14.80 -9.35 -7.80
N TRP A 270 -14.46 -10.29 -6.92
CA TRP A 270 -14.34 -10.02 -5.49
C TRP A 270 -13.07 -9.24 -5.15
N THR A 271 -13.21 -8.31 -4.21
CA THR A 271 -12.14 -7.44 -3.70
C THR A 271 -12.12 -7.51 -2.18
N TYR A 272 -10.92 -7.63 -1.61
CA TYR A 272 -10.66 -7.81 -0.17
C TYR A 272 -9.90 -6.59 0.34
N SER A 273 -10.32 -6.01 1.46
CA SER A 273 -9.76 -4.75 1.97
C SER A 273 -8.54 -4.98 2.85
N THR A 274 -7.47 -5.53 2.27
CA THR A 274 -6.31 -6.00 3.03
C THR A 274 -5.17 -4.99 3.12
N GLY A 275 -5.26 -3.88 2.38
CA GLY A 275 -4.11 -3.01 2.11
C GLY A 275 -3.55 -2.24 3.30
N LEU A 276 -4.17 -2.27 4.47
CA LEU A 276 -3.67 -1.61 5.68
C LEU A 276 -3.03 -2.58 6.68
N TYR A 277 -3.13 -3.89 6.45
CA TYR A 277 -2.46 -4.89 7.27
C TYR A 277 -1.02 -5.08 6.81
N ASN A 278 -0.11 -5.35 7.75
CA ASN A 278 1.26 -5.71 7.39
C ASN A 278 1.24 -7.10 6.72
N VAL A 279 2.07 -7.27 5.68
CA VAL A 279 2.32 -8.56 5.01
C VAL A 279 2.62 -9.68 6.03
N ALA A 280 3.37 -9.39 7.09
CA ALA A 280 3.71 -10.33 8.16
C ALA A 280 2.49 -10.79 8.97
N ASP A 281 1.46 -9.96 9.11
CA ASP A 281 0.28 -10.29 9.93
C ASP A 281 -0.49 -11.48 9.33
N PHE A 282 -0.44 -11.65 8.00
CA PHE A 282 -1.08 -12.78 7.31
C PHE A 282 -0.38 -14.12 7.52
N ILE A 283 0.81 -14.13 8.11
CA ILE A 283 1.58 -15.33 8.46
C ILE A 283 1.46 -15.67 9.95
N LYS A 284 0.70 -14.90 10.73
CA LYS A 284 0.51 -15.17 12.16
C LYS A 284 -0.56 -16.25 12.39
N LYS A 285 -0.35 -17.03 13.44
CA LYS A 285 -1.33 -18.01 13.94
C LYS A 285 -2.35 -17.29 14.81
N PHE A 286 -3.54 -17.06 14.26
CA PHE A 286 -4.68 -16.54 15.02
C PHE A 286 -5.71 -17.64 15.30
N PRO A 287 -6.55 -17.48 16.34
CA PRO A 287 -7.74 -18.30 16.50
C PRO A 287 -8.64 -18.18 15.28
N GLU A 288 -9.22 -19.29 14.87
CA GLU A 288 -10.09 -19.32 13.70
C GLU A 288 -11.43 -18.63 13.93
N ASN A 289 -12.04 -18.17 12.84
CA ASN A 289 -13.41 -17.69 12.88
C ASN A 289 -14.36 -18.88 13.06
N SER A 290 -15.39 -18.71 13.89
CA SER A 290 -16.48 -19.69 14.00
C SER A 290 -17.23 -19.88 12.67
N LYS A 291 -17.31 -18.82 11.86
CA LYS A 291 -17.84 -18.83 10.50
C LYS A 291 -16.91 -18.06 9.57
N GLN A 292 -16.39 -18.73 8.56
CA GLN A 292 -15.50 -18.12 7.57
C GLN A 292 -16.30 -17.40 6.48
N HIS A 293 -15.85 -16.21 6.05
CA HIS A 293 -16.46 -15.49 4.93
C HIS A 293 -16.00 -16.03 3.56
N VAL A 294 -14.83 -16.68 3.52
CA VAL A 294 -14.20 -17.22 2.31
C VAL A 294 -13.74 -18.65 2.59
N HIS A 295 -13.84 -19.53 1.60
CA HIS A 295 -13.27 -20.88 1.71
C HIS A 295 -11.74 -20.80 1.66
N GLN A 296 -11.07 -21.25 2.72
CA GLN A 296 -9.61 -21.15 2.84
C GLN A 296 -8.95 -22.53 2.75
N PHE A 297 -7.87 -22.61 1.98
CA PHE A 297 -6.90 -23.70 2.01
C PHE A 297 -5.67 -23.21 2.76
N ASN A 298 -5.32 -23.84 3.87
CA ASN A 298 -4.22 -23.39 4.72
C ASN A 298 -3.19 -24.50 4.86
N LEU A 299 -1.91 -24.22 4.57
CA LEU A 299 -0.82 -25.20 4.70
C LEU A 299 -0.85 -25.92 6.05
N SER A 300 -1.09 -25.19 7.14
CA SER A 300 -1.14 -25.73 8.51
C SER A 300 -2.23 -26.78 8.75
N LYS A 301 -3.12 -27.00 7.78
CA LYS A 301 -4.23 -27.97 7.82
C LYS A 301 -4.16 -29.02 6.72
N LEU A 302 -3.21 -28.88 5.79
CA LEU A 302 -3.01 -29.86 4.73
C LEU A 302 -2.12 -30.99 5.23
N ASP A 303 -2.21 -32.15 4.58
CA ASP A 303 -1.18 -33.17 4.69
C ASP A 303 0.11 -32.60 4.07
N PRO A 304 1.19 -32.42 4.85
CA PRO A 304 2.40 -31.76 4.36
C PRO A 304 3.17 -32.59 3.34
N THR A 305 2.84 -33.88 3.19
CA THR A 305 3.55 -34.83 2.32
C THR A 305 2.83 -35.13 1.01
N ARG A 306 1.63 -34.59 0.80
CA ARG A 306 0.78 -34.93 -0.36
C ARG A 306 0.32 -33.71 -1.13
N LEU A 307 0.25 -33.86 -2.45
CA LEU A 307 -0.32 -32.84 -3.31
C LEU A 307 -1.81 -32.61 -2.99
N LEU A 308 -2.20 -31.34 -2.93
CA LEU A 308 -3.60 -30.96 -2.83
C LEU A 308 -4.13 -30.58 -4.21
N HIS A 309 -5.12 -31.32 -4.69
CA HIS A 309 -5.90 -30.95 -5.87
C HIS A 309 -7.15 -30.16 -5.44
N ILE A 310 -7.26 -28.93 -5.94
CA ILE A 310 -8.39 -28.04 -5.65
C ILE A 310 -9.43 -28.20 -6.77
N TRP A 311 -10.70 -28.38 -6.39
CA TRP A 311 -11.85 -28.62 -7.27
C TRP A 311 -13.03 -27.69 -6.99
#